data_AF-A0A328BDF2-F1
#
_entry.id   AF-A0A328BDF2-F1
#
_cell.length_a   1.000
_cell.length_b   1.000
_cell.length_c   1.000
_cell.angle_alpha   90.00
_cell.angle_beta   90.00
_cell.angle_gamma   90.00
#
_symmetry.space_group_name_H-M   'P 1'
#
loop_
_entity.id
_entity.type
_entity.pdbx_description
1 polymer ?
#
loop_
_entity_poly.entity_id
_entity_poly.type
_entity_poly.pdbx_seq_one_letter_code
_entity_poly.pdbx_strand_id
1 'polypeptide(L)'
;MAKKQQTHRQRAQQYLREAQAAGNTALAGEFAQVLLEIEQRKAQAIGRLMKRLLATPHFETKYFISRVFEKAQDERVLRPLMKAIADPANEGYAASFIWACSAYDCTRYLPFFVRVLLRSTDPDESVVACLEVLDNMKGPFEPVVLKRCVAQLLKRQGPQLVPEADLHPLDELLTTQAAYMLLDKYFTQVDRAYKLPQKRL
;
A
#
# COMPACT_ATOMS: atom_id res chain seq x y z
N MET A 1 10.68 2.31 29.61
CA MET A 1 9.22 2.20 29.80
C MET A 1 8.55 2.12 28.44
N ALA A 2 7.91 1.00 28.08
CA ALA A 2 7.21 0.88 26.80
C ALA A 2 5.91 1.69 26.85
N LYS A 3 5.77 2.72 26.00
CA LYS A 3 4.50 3.43 25.84
C LYS A 3 3.45 2.43 25.37
N LYS A 4 2.41 2.20 26.18
CA LYS A 4 1.28 1.32 25.84
C LYS A 4 0.64 1.83 24.53
N GLN A 5 0.69 1.03 23.47
CA GLN A 5 0.13 1.43 22.18
C GLN A 5 -1.38 1.62 22.32
N GLN A 6 -1.88 2.79 21.92
CA GLN A 6 -3.32 3.08 21.92
C GLN A 6 -4.07 2.14 20.98
N THR A 7 -5.28 1.75 21.37
CA THR A 7 -6.19 0.99 20.49
C THR A 7 -6.74 1.88 19.37
N HIS A 8 -7.23 1.28 18.28
CA HIS A 8 -7.88 2.05 17.20
C HIS A 8 -9.04 2.91 17.71
N ARG A 9 -9.80 2.41 18.71
CA ARG A 9 -10.86 3.18 19.36
C ARG A 9 -10.34 4.41 20.09
N GLN A 10 -9.27 4.24 20.89
CA GLN A 10 -8.66 5.35 21.62
C GLN A 10 -8.10 6.41 20.67
N ARG A 11 -7.50 5.99 19.56
CA ARG A 11 -7.03 6.91 18.50
C ARG A 11 -8.17 7.66 17.83
N ALA A 12 -9.24 6.98 17.43
CA ALA A 12 -10.41 7.66 16.84
C ALA A 12 -11.07 8.65 17.82
N GLN A 13 -11.13 8.32 19.12
CA GLN A 13 -11.59 9.25 20.17
C GLN A 13 -10.66 10.45 20.34
N GLN A 14 -9.36 10.28 20.14
CA GLN A 14 -8.40 11.38 20.15
C GLN A 14 -8.65 12.32 18.95
N TYR A 15 -8.70 11.78 17.73
CA TYR A 15 -9.00 12.58 16.53
C TYR A 15 -10.34 13.32 16.63
N LEU A 16 -11.37 12.70 17.20
CA LEU A 16 -12.65 13.36 17.45
C LEU A 16 -12.48 14.58 18.37
N ARG A 17 -11.77 14.44 19.50
CA ARG A 17 -11.54 15.54 20.45
C ARG A 17 -10.70 16.65 19.83
N GLU A 18 -9.69 16.31 19.05
CA GLU A 18 -8.84 17.28 18.34
C GLU A 18 -9.65 18.05 17.30
N ALA A 19 -10.49 17.38 16.51
CA ALA A 19 -11.37 18.03 15.54
C ALA A 19 -12.40 18.97 16.21
N GLN A 20 -12.97 18.54 17.35
CA GLN A 20 -13.87 19.38 18.15
C GLN A 20 -13.17 20.61 18.72
N ALA A 21 -11.96 20.44 19.28
CA ALA A 21 -11.17 21.55 19.83
C ALA A 21 -10.76 22.56 18.75
N ALA A 22 -10.51 22.09 17.52
CA ALA A 22 -10.21 22.94 16.37
C ALA A 22 -11.46 23.57 15.72
N GLY A 23 -12.67 23.26 16.21
CA GLY A 23 -13.92 23.73 15.62
C GLY A 23 -14.26 23.13 14.26
N ASN A 24 -13.55 22.06 13.83
CA ASN A 24 -13.81 21.38 12.57
C ASN A 24 -14.97 20.38 12.73
N THR A 25 -16.20 20.88 12.57
CA THR A 25 -17.44 20.11 12.75
C THR A 25 -17.59 18.97 11.74
N ALA A 26 -17.10 19.14 10.51
CA ALA A 26 -17.16 18.12 9.47
C ALA A 26 -16.26 16.92 9.82
N LEU A 27 -15.00 17.17 10.17
CA LEU A 27 -14.06 16.13 10.57
C LEU A 27 -14.48 15.46 11.88
N ALA A 28 -14.99 16.22 12.84
CA ALA A 28 -15.55 15.67 14.07
C ALA A 28 -16.73 14.73 13.79
N GLY A 29 -17.65 15.12 12.89
CA GLY A 29 -18.76 14.27 12.45
C GLY A 29 -18.28 12.97 11.81
N GLU A 30 -17.22 13.01 11.00
CA GLU A 30 -16.64 11.81 10.41
C GLU A 30 -16.04 10.87 11.46
N PHE A 31 -15.25 11.39 12.41
CA PHE A 31 -14.65 10.55 13.45
C PHE A 31 -15.69 10.01 14.44
N ALA A 32 -16.77 10.74 14.71
CA ALA A 32 -17.91 10.20 15.45
C ALA A 32 -18.52 8.99 14.72
N GLN A 33 -18.68 9.08 13.40
CA GLN A 33 -19.19 7.97 12.61
C GLN A 33 -18.19 6.80 12.50
N VAL A 34 -16.89 7.07 12.39
CA VAL A 34 -15.83 6.05 12.44
C VAL A 34 -15.91 5.27 13.77
N LEU A 35 -16.12 5.95 14.90
CA LEU A 35 -16.30 5.30 16.20
C LEU A 35 -17.48 4.33 16.20
N LEU A 36 -18.62 4.73 15.64
CA LEU A 36 -19.80 3.86 15.52
C LEU A 36 -19.54 2.65 14.60
N GLU A 37 -18.71 2.82 13.58
CA GLU A 37 -18.36 1.77 12.62
C GLU A 37 -17.42 0.72 13.20
N ILE A 38 -16.40 1.13 13.96
CA ILE A 38 -15.43 0.21 14.57
C ILE A 38 -16.02 -0.60 15.73
N GLU A 39 -17.13 -0.15 16.31
CA GLU A 39 -17.88 -0.89 17.35
C GLU A 39 -18.71 -2.05 16.77
N GLN A 40 -18.91 -2.08 15.45
CA GLN A 40 -19.59 -3.18 14.77
C GLN A 40 -18.72 -4.46 14.76
N ARG A 41 -19.34 -5.59 14.40
CA ARG A 41 -18.59 -6.84 14.16
C ARG A 41 -17.52 -6.60 13.09
N LYS A 42 -16.32 -7.16 13.27
CA LYS A 42 -15.12 -6.93 12.43
C LYS A 42 -15.42 -6.88 10.91
N ALA A 43 -16.11 -7.88 10.37
CA ALA A 43 -16.44 -7.93 8.94
C ALA A 43 -17.33 -6.77 8.46
N GLN A 44 -18.29 -6.34 9.30
CA GLN A 44 -19.15 -5.19 9.00
C GLN A 44 -18.40 -3.87 9.16
N ALA A 45 -17.57 -3.75 10.20
CA ALA A 45 -16.72 -2.59 10.43
C ALA A 45 -15.81 -2.35 9.21
N ILE A 46 -15.08 -3.39 8.76
CA ILE A 46 -14.23 -3.31 7.56
C ILE A 46 -15.06 -2.92 6.33
N GLY A 47 -16.24 -3.54 6.14
CA GLY A 47 -17.17 -3.21 5.08
C GLY A 47 -17.56 -1.72 5.03
N ARG A 48 -17.86 -1.12 6.18
CA ARG A 48 -18.24 0.30 6.29
C ARG A 48 -17.06 1.23 6.10
N LEU A 49 -15.91 0.91 6.72
CA LEU A 49 -14.69 1.69 6.57
C LEU A 49 -14.20 1.70 5.12
N MET A 50 -14.38 0.62 4.35
CA MET A 50 -14.03 0.60 2.93
C MET A 50 -14.85 1.60 2.12
N LYS A 51 -16.15 1.73 2.43
CA LYS A 51 -17.02 2.74 1.81
C LYS A 51 -16.60 4.14 2.22
N ARG A 52 -16.27 4.34 3.50
CA ARG A 52 -15.84 5.62 4.05
C ARG A 52 -14.54 6.12 3.43
N LEU A 53 -13.52 5.25 3.31
CA LEU A 53 -12.23 5.58 2.70
C LEU A 53 -12.40 6.25 1.32
N LEU A 54 -13.35 5.75 0.52
CA LEU A 54 -13.61 6.23 -0.84
C LEU A 54 -14.53 7.47 -0.88
N ALA A 55 -15.24 7.77 0.21
CA ALA A 55 -16.25 8.83 0.25
C ALA A 55 -15.80 10.09 0.98
N THR A 56 -14.91 9.96 1.96
CA THR A 56 -14.43 11.12 2.74
C THR A 56 -13.50 12.01 1.89
N PRO A 57 -13.63 13.33 1.97
CA PRO A 57 -12.61 14.24 1.45
C PRO A 57 -11.43 14.45 2.43
N HIS A 58 -11.59 14.10 3.71
CA HIS A 58 -10.60 14.41 4.75
C HIS A 58 -9.46 13.39 4.80
N PHE A 59 -8.23 13.85 4.62
CA PHE A 59 -7.05 12.99 4.65
C PHE A 59 -6.88 12.29 6.00
N GLU A 60 -7.15 12.96 7.12
CA GLU A 60 -7.00 12.39 8.47
C GLU A 60 -7.87 11.14 8.66
N THR A 61 -9.10 11.18 8.14
CA THR A 61 -9.99 10.02 8.13
C THR A 61 -9.43 8.91 7.24
N LYS A 62 -8.95 9.24 6.03
CA LYS A 62 -8.33 8.25 5.11
C LYS A 62 -7.10 7.60 5.73
N TYR A 63 -6.21 8.39 6.33
CA TYR A 63 -5.01 7.95 7.04
C TYR A 63 -5.35 7.02 8.20
N PHE A 64 -6.30 7.41 9.05
CA PHE A 64 -6.75 6.56 10.15
C PHE A 64 -7.25 5.21 9.63
N ILE A 65 -8.08 5.22 8.57
CA ILE A 65 -8.62 4.00 7.97
C ILE A 65 -7.50 3.13 7.37
N SER A 66 -6.49 3.71 6.72
CA SER A 66 -5.37 2.94 6.17
C SER A 66 -4.60 2.20 7.27
N ARG A 67 -4.37 2.84 8.43
CA ARG A 67 -3.75 2.21 9.60
C ARG A 67 -4.62 1.10 10.21
N VAL A 68 -5.94 1.20 10.13
CA VAL A 68 -6.85 0.11 10.52
C VAL A 68 -6.72 -1.05 9.53
N PHE A 69 -6.69 -0.75 8.24
CA PHE A 69 -6.61 -1.76 7.18
C PHE A 69 -5.29 -2.52 7.18
N GLU A 70 -4.17 -1.88 7.47
CA GLU A 70 -2.88 -2.55 7.67
C GLU A 70 -2.97 -3.71 8.68
N LYS A 71 -3.79 -3.57 9.73
CA LYS A 71 -3.96 -4.58 10.79
C LYS A 71 -5.18 -5.48 10.62
N ALA A 72 -5.98 -5.27 9.57
CA ALA A 72 -7.28 -5.92 9.43
C ALA A 72 -7.17 -7.41 9.08
N GLN A 73 -6.09 -7.84 8.40
CA GLN A 73 -5.93 -9.19 7.84
C GLN A 73 -7.11 -9.60 6.94
N ASP A 74 -7.68 -8.65 6.19
CA ASP A 74 -8.79 -8.87 5.27
C ASP A 74 -8.42 -8.34 3.89
N GLU A 75 -8.05 -9.22 2.97
CA GLU A 75 -7.57 -8.84 1.63
C GLU A 75 -8.57 -8.03 0.81
N ARG A 76 -9.87 -8.01 1.18
CA ARG A 76 -10.88 -7.21 0.48
C ARG A 76 -10.56 -5.72 0.53
N VAL A 77 -9.76 -5.27 1.52
CA VAL A 77 -9.33 -3.87 1.66
C VAL A 77 -8.35 -3.42 0.58
N LEU A 78 -7.68 -4.34 -0.11
CA LEU A 78 -6.65 -4.01 -1.12
C LEU A 78 -7.23 -3.20 -2.27
N ARG A 79 -8.42 -3.54 -2.79
CA ARG A 79 -9.01 -2.79 -3.91
C ARG A 79 -9.36 -1.35 -3.52
N PRO A 80 -10.03 -1.06 -2.39
CA PRO A 80 -10.21 0.29 -1.90
C PRO A 80 -8.90 1.06 -1.69
N LEU A 81 -7.86 0.42 -1.12
CA LEU A 81 -6.55 1.05 -0.94
C LEU A 81 -5.90 1.41 -2.28
N MET A 82 -5.89 0.48 -3.25
CA MET A 82 -5.36 0.72 -4.58
C MET A 82 -6.12 1.81 -5.33
N LYS A 83 -7.43 1.94 -5.11
CA LYS A 83 -8.22 3.07 -5.63
C LYS A 83 -7.77 4.39 -5.00
N ALA A 84 -7.56 4.43 -3.69
CA ALA A 84 -7.05 5.62 -3.00
C ALA A 84 -5.64 6.01 -3.48
N ILE A 85 -4.76 5.03 -3.72
CA ILE A 85 -3.42 5.25 -4.29
C ILE A 85 -3.50 5.89 -5.68
N ALA A 86 -4.46 5.47 -6.51
CA ALA A 86 -4.59 5.95 -7.89
C ALA A 86 -5.42 7.25 -8.03
N ASP A 87 -5.97 7.76 -6.92
CA ASP A 87 -6.82 8.95 -6.91
C ASP A 87 -5.95 10.22 -6.81
N PRO A 88 -6.02 11.14 -7.81
CA PRO A 88 -5.26 12.38 -7.79
C PRO A 88 -5.53 13.26 -6.56
N ALA A 89 -6.70 13.14 -5.93
CA ALA A 89 -7.00 13.88 -4.69
C ALA A 89 -6.13 13.45 -3.50
N ASN A 90 -5.37 12.37 -3.63
CA ASN A 90 -4.45 11.85 -2.63
C ASN A 90 -2.98 12.00 -3.03
N GLU A 91 -2.68 12.81 -4.05
CA GLU A 91 -1.31 13.18 -4.41
C GLU A 91 -0.58 13.78 -3.17
N GLY A 92 0.65 13.35 -2.92
CA GLY A 92 1.41 13.67 -1.70
C GLY A 92 1.06 12.84 -0.46
N TYR A 93 -0.01 12.03 -0.50
CA TYR A 93 -0.45 11.20 0.62
C TYR A 93 -0.50 9.69 0.30
N ALA A 94 -0.17 9.32 -0.95
CA ALA A 94 -0.26 7.95 -1.47
C ALA A 94 0.49 6.92 -0.61
N ALA A 95 1.67 7.28 -0.08
CA ALA A 95 2.49 6.44 0.80
C ALA A 95 1.68 5.79 1.94
N SER A 96 0.75 6.54 2.55
CA SER A 96 -0.08 6.05 3.66
C SER A 96 -0.97 4.85 3.28
N PHE A 97 -1.37 4.77 2.01
CA PHE A 97 -2.18 3.66 1.50
C PHE A 97 -1.29 2.52 0.99
N ILE A 98 -0.11 2.84 0.44
CA ILE A 98 0.86 1.84 -0.03
C ILE A 98 1.41 1.06 1.17
N TRP A 99 1.78 1.71 2.26
CA TRP A 99 2.17 1.05 3.52
C TRP A 99 1.08 0.13 4.06
N ALA A 100 -0.20 0.51 3.96
CA ALA A 100 -1.27 -0.38 4.36
C ALA A 100 -1.34 -1.65 3.48
N CYS A 101 -0.97 -1.55 2.20
CA CYS A 101 -0.91 -2.70 1.29
C CYS A 101 0.27 -3.63 1.60
N SER A 102 1.38 -3.14 2.17
CA SER A 102 2.56 -3.97 2.42
C SER A 102 2.34 -5.05 3.48
N ALA A 103 1.31 -4.90 4.32
CA ALA A 103 0.88 -5.93 5.27
C ALA A 103 0.23 -7.16 4.61
N TYR A 104 0.05 -7.17 3.29
CA TYR A 104 -0.66 -8.20 2.53
C TYR A 104 0.20 -8.79 1.42
N ASP A 105 -0.13 -10.01 1.02
CA ASP A 105 0.41 -10.57 -0.22
C ASP A 105 -0.25 -9.91 -1.43
N CYS A 106 0.52 -9.05 -2.09
CA CYS A 106 0.08 -8.28 -3.24
C CYS A 106 0.46 -8.92 -4.58
N THR A 107 0.93 -10.18 -4.63
CA THR A 107 1.41 -10.84 -5.88
C THR A 107 0.46 -10.68 -7.06
N ARG A 108 -0.86 -10.90 -6.87
CA ARG A 108 -1.85 -10.76 -7.95
C ARG A 108 -1.99 -9.34 -8.51
N TYR A 109 -1.47 -8.36 -7.80
CA TYR A 109 -1.50 -6.94 -8.15
C TYR A 109 -0.12 -6.40 -8.54
N LEU A 110 0.87 -7.27 -8.81
CA LEU A 110 2.21 -6.88 -9.24
C LEU A 110 2.23 -5.78 -10.33
N PRO A 111 1.45 -5.88 -11.43
CA PRO A 111 1.45 -4.83 -12.46
C PRO A 111 0.99 -3.46 -11.96
N PHE A 112 0.15 -3.41 -10.92
CA PHE A 112 -0.28 -2.14 -10.34
C PHE A 112 0.86 -1.45 -9.62
N PHE A 113 1.55 -2.16 -8.70
CA PHE A 113 2.63 -1.58 -7.91
C PHE A 113 3.85 -1.22 -8.76
N VAL A 114 4.17 -2.01 -9.79
CA VAL A 114 5.20 -1.65 -10.76
C VAL A 114 4.85 -0.36 -11.51
N ARG A 115 3.58 -0.16 -11.89
CA ARG A 115 3.15 1.11 -12.50
C ARG A 115 3.20 2.29 -11.53
N VAL A 116 2.90 2.09 -10.24
CA VAL A 116 3.03 3.13 -9.21
C VAL A 116 4.49 3.57 -9.12
N LEU A 117 5.42 2.61 -9.00
CA LEU A 117 6.86 2.88 -8.94
C LEU A 117 7.38 3.62 -10.17
N LEU A 118 6.97 3.18 -11.38
CA LEU A 118 7.38 3.79 -12.66
C LEU A 118 6.77 5.17 -12.92
N ARG A 119 5.68 5.53 -12.22
CA ARG A 119 5.02 6.84 -12.34
C ARG A 119 5.46 7.82 -11.28
N SER A 120 6.11 7.36 -10.21
CA SER A 120 6.68 8.29 -9.26
C SER A 120 7.66 9.21 -9.99
N THR A 121 7.69 10.46 -9.58
CA THR A 121 8.58 11.52 -10.08
C THR A 121 9.43 12.12 -8.95
N ASP A 122 9.50 11.43 -7.80
CA ASP A 122 10.31 11.78 -6.64
C ASP A 122 10.69 10.49 -5.90
N PRO A 123 11.95 10.25 -5.51
CA PRO A 123 12.34 9.14 -4.64
C PRO A 123 11.88 9.36 -3.18
N ASP A 124 10.57 9.47 -2.99
CA ASP A 124 9.90 9.79 -1.73
C ASP A 124 9.49 8.54 -0.92
N GLU A 125 8.75 8.76 0.17
CA GLU A 125 8.20 7.69 1.01
C GLU A 125 7.30 6.72 0.21
N SER A 126 6.63 7.19 -0.85
CA SER A 126 5.75 6.37 -1.68
C SER A 126 6.55 5.31 -2.46
N VAL A 127 7.74 5.66 -2.93
CA VAL A 127 8.67 4.72 -3.59
C VAL A 127 9.15 3.65 -2.62
N VAL A 128 9.59 4.04 -1.42
CA VAL A 128 10.04 3.11 -0.38
C VAL A 128 8.91 2.15 0.03
N ALA A 129 7.72 2.69 0.28
CA ALA A 129 6.55 1.87 0.60
C ALA A 129 6.21 0.89 -0.53
N CYS A 130 6.39 1.29 -1.79
CA CYS A 130 6.14 0.43 -2.93
C CYS A 130 7.17 -0.72 -3.02
N LEU A 131 8.44 -0.46 -2.74
CA LEU A 131 9.47 -1.49 -2.66
C LEU A 131 9.15 -2.51 -1.57
N GLU A 132 8.70 -2.05 -0.40
CA GLU A 132 8.24 -2.93 0.68
C GLU A 132 7.07 -3.84 0.24
N VAL A 133 6.12 -3.30 -0.53
CA VAL A 133 5.02 -4.11 -1.07
C VAL A 133 5.55 -5.20 -2.00
N LEU A 134 6.51 -4.87 -2.88
CA LEU A 134 7.14 -5.85 -3.78
C LEU A 134 7.91 -6.92 -2.99
N ASP A 135 8.57 -6.54 -1.90
CA ASP A 135 9.32 -7.49 -1.07
C ASP A 135 8.40 -8.45 -0.31
N ASN A 136 7.24 -7.98 0.11
CA ASN A 136 6.27 -8.82 0.81
C ASN A 136 5.44 -9.75 -0.08
N MET A 137 5.59 -9.68 -1.42
CA MET A 137 4.93 -10.59 -2.36
C MET A 137 5.45 -12.01 -2.22
N LYS A 138 4.55 -12.98 -2.03
CA LYS A 138 4.95 -14.38 -1.74
C LYS A 138 5.01 -15.28 -2.97
N GLY A 139 4.39 -14.86 -4.06
CA GLY A 139 4.19 -15.71 -5.22
C GLY A 139 2.96 -16.63 -5.06
N PRO A 140 2.65 -17.47 -6.05
CA PRO A 140 3.44 -17.67 -7.27
C PRO A 140 3.30 -16.50 -8.24
N PHE A 141 4.41 -16.07 -8.82
CA PHE A 141 4.46 -15.13 -9.92
C PHE A 141 4.19 -15.86 -11.23
N GLU A 142 3.29 -15.29 -12.03
CA GLU A 142 3.07 -15.74 -13.40
C GLU A 142 4.25 -15.27 -14.28
N PRO A 143 4.95 -16.19 -14.99
CA PRO A 143 6.21 -15.87 -15.67
C PRO A 143 6.09 -14.75 -16.71
N VAL A 144 5.01 -14.70 -17.48
CA VAL A 144 4.83 -13.70 -18.55
C VAL A 144 4.63 -12.30 -17.96
N VAL A 145 3.80 -12.19 -16.91
CA VAL A 145 3.56 -10.95 -16.17
C VAL A 145 4.84 -10.49 -15.49
N LEU A 146 5.55 -11.38 -14.80
CA LEU A 146 6.80 -11.06 -14.12
C LEU A 146 7.85 -10.54 -15.12
N LYS A 147 8.09 -11.28 -16.21
CA LYS A 147 9.07 -10.89 -17.24
C LYS A 147 8.75 -9.50 -17.81
N ARG A 148 7.46 -9.21 -18.05
CA ARG A 148 7.03 -7.89 -18.51
C ARG A 148 7.32 -6.80 -17.48
N CYS A 149 6.98 -7.02 -16.21
CA CYS A 149 7.22 -6.07 -15.13
C CYS A 149 8.72 -5.79 -14.93
N VAL A 150 9.55 -6.83 -14.89
CA VAL A 150 11.03 -6.71 -14.79
C VAL A 150 11.58 -5.94 -15.99
N ALA A 151 11.13 -6.26 -17.20
CA ALA A 151 11.58 -5.53 -18.39
C ALA A 151 11.18 -4.04 -18.36
N GLN A 152 10.01 -3.70 -17.82
CA GLN A 152 9.57 -2.31 -17.65
C GLN A 152 10.43 -1.56 -16.63
N LEU A 153 10.80 -2.20 -15.52
CA LEU A 153 11.67 -1.63 -14.49
C LEU A 153 13.08 -1.38 -15.03
N LEU A 154 13.68 -2.35 -15.71
CA LEU A 154 15.04 -2.26 -16.25
C LEU A 154 15.16 -1.37 -17.50
N LYS A 155 14.05 -1.13 -18.20
CA LYS A 155 13.99 -0.30 -19.41
C LYS A 155 13.12 0.93 -19.19
N ARG A 156 13.14 1.52 -17.99
CA ARG A 156 12.30 2.68 -17.67
C ARG A 156 12.50 3.76 -18.76
N GLN A 157 11.44 4.02 -19.52
CA GLN A 157 11.33 5.08 -20.52
C GLN A 157 10.39 6.20 -20.05
N GLY A 158 9.99 6.18 -18.77
CA GLY A 158 9.11 7.17 -18.17
C GLY A 158 9.83 8.46 -17.77
N PRO A 159 9.12 9.46 -17.22
CA PRO A 159 9.75 10.62 -16.62
C PRO A 159 10.77 10.15 -15.56
N GLN A 160 11.98 10.70 -15.64
CA GLN A 160 13.04 10.47 -14.65
C GLN A 160 12.53 10.91 -13.27
N LEU A 161 12.80 10.16 -12.20
CA LEU A 161 12.39 10.56 -10.85
C LEU A 161 12.99 11.91 -10.43
N VAL A 162 14.05 12.39 -11.08
CA VAL A 162 14.60 13.70 -10.77
C VAL A 162 15.06 14.39 -12.06
N PRO A 163 14.70 15.67 -12.28
CA PRO A 163 15.25 16.50 -13.37
C PRO A 163 16.75 16.82 -13.21
N GLU A 164 17.28 16.68 -11.99
CA GLU A 164 18.64 17.02 -11.62
C GLU A 164 19.57 15.82 -11.84
N ALA A 165 20.66 16.05 -12.58
CA ALA A 165 21.60 15.02 -13.02
C ALA A 165 22.21 14.21 -11.85
N ASP A 166 22.28 14.78 -10.65
CA ASP A 166 22.94 14.18 -9.48
C ASP A 166 22.07 13.14 -8.74
N LEU A 167 20.74 13.14 -8.97
CA LEU A 167 19.82 12.19 -8.34
C LEU A 167 19.25 11.15 -9.32
N HIS A 168 19.57 11.26 -10.61
CA HIS A 168 19.34 10.20 -11.61
C HIS A 168 19.85 8.81 -11.18
N PRO A 169 21.02 8.68 -10.52
CA PRO A 169 21.50 7.38 -10.05
C PRO A 169 20.57 6.72 -9.04
N LEU A 170 19.77 7.50 -8.29
CA LEU A 170 18.87 6.98 -7.26
C LEU A 170 17.62 6.33 -7.88
N ASP A 171 17.09 6.87 -8.98
CA ASP A 171 15.97 6.26 -9.72
C ASP A 171 16.35 4.93 -10.35
N GLU A 172 17.46 4.93 -11.07
CA GLU A 172 18.00 3.72 -11.68
C GLU A 172 18.29 2.66 -10.62
N LEU A 173 18.84 3.06 -9.47
CA LEU A 173 19.07 2.16 -8.35
C LEU A 173 17.77 1.54 -7.83
N LEU A 174 16.74 2.34 -7.55
CA LEU A 174 15.48 1.87 -6.94
C LEU A 174 14.70 0.95 -7.88
N THR A 175 14.64 1.30 -9.17
CA THR A 175 13.95 0.48 -10.19
C THR A 175 14.72 -0.81 -10.49
N THR A 176 16.05 -0.74 -10.52
CA THR A 176 16.92 -1.91 -10.64
C THR A 176 16.79 -2.83 -9.44
N GLN A 177 16.78 -2.28 -8.21
CA GLN A 177 16.56 -3.03 -6.98
C GLN A 177 15.22 -3.75 -6.99
N ALA A 178 14.14 -3.08 -7.40
CA ALA A 178 12.83 -3.70 -7.56
C ALA A 178 12.85 -4.88 -8.55
N ALA A 179 13.55 -4.72 -9.68
CA ALA A 179 13.68 -5.78 -10.67
C ALA A 179 14.43 -7.00 -10.13
N TYR A 180 15.55 -6.80 -9.43
CA TYR A 180 16.34 -7.87 -8.81
C TYR A 180 15.55 -8.60 -7.72
N MET A 181 14.83 -7.87 -6.87
CA MET A 181 13.96 -8.44 -5.84
C MET A 181 12.91 -9.38 -6.44
N LEU A 182 12.26 -8.97 -7.53
CA LEU A 182 11.28 -9.80 -8.24
C LEU A 182 11.91 -11.05 -8.88
N LEU A 183 13.10 -10.91 -9.46
CA LEU A 183 13.86 -12.03 -10.03
C LEU A 183 14.26 -13.04 -8.96
N ASP A 184 14.80 -12.60 -7.83
CA ASP A 184 15.22 -13.46 -6.72
C ASP A 184 14.07 -14.31 -6.18
N LYS A 185 12.91 -13.68 -5.94
CA LYS A 185 11.70 -14.39 -5.50
C LYS A 185 11.21 -15.40 -6.53
N TYR A 186 11.29 -15.07 -7.81
CA TYR A 186 10.91 -15.98 -8.88
C TYR A 186 11.88 -17.16 -9.02
N PHE A 187 13.19 -16.93 -8.92
CA PHE A 187 14.17 -18.03 -8.89
C PHE A 187 13.93 -18.96 -7.71
N THR A 188 13.63 -18.40 -6.53
CA THR A 188 13.23 -19.19 -5.35
C THR A 188 11.97 -20.02 -5.61
N GLN A 189 10.96 -19.46 -6.30
CA GLN A 189 9.77 -20.20 -6.70
C GLN A 189 10.10 -21.35 -7.66
N VAL A 190 10.94 -21.12 -8.68
CA VAL A 190 11.35 -22.14 -9.65
C VAL A 190 12.15 -23.27 -8.97
N ASP A 191 13.11 -22.91 -8.10
CA ASP A 191 13.91 -23.86 -7.33
C ASP A 191 13.02 -24.76 -6.45
N ARG A 192 12.05 -24.17 -5.74
CA ARG A 192 11.06 -24.93 -4.95
C ARG A 192 10.23 -25.87 -5.83
N ALA A 193 9.78 -25.41 -6.98
CA ALA A 193 9.00 -26.23 -7.91
C ALA A 193 9.81 -27.40 -8.47
N TYR A 194 11.11 -27.20 -8.74
CA TYR A 194 12.01 -28.24 -9.23
C TYR A 194 12.34 -29.29 -8.15
N LYS A 195 12.45 -28.87 -6.88
CA LYS A 195 12.74 -29.75 -5.73
C LYS A 195 11.54 -30.57 -5.26
N LEU A 196 10.32 -30.19 -5.60
CA LEU A 196 9.12 -30.96 -5.26
C LEU A 196 9.04 -32.21 -6.15
N PRO A 197 8.91 -33.43 -5.59
CA PRO A 197 8.79 -34.63 -6.40
C PRO A 197 7.55 -34.54 -7.28
N GLN A 198 7.74 -34.54 -8.60
CA GLN A 198 6.65 -34.69 -9.54
C GLN A 198 6.00 -36.06 -9.27
N LYS A 199 4.81 -36.07 -8.66
CA LYS A 199 3.99 -37.28 -8.60
C LYS A 199 3.71 -37.68 -10.05
N ARG A 200 4.41 -38.71 -10.50
CA ARG A 200 4.14 -39.38 -11.78
C ARG A 200 2.73 -39.95 -11.68
N LEU A 201 1.85 -39.52 -12.59
CA LEU A 201 0.58 -40.17 -12.88
C LEU A 201 0.83 -41.55 -13.50
#